data_AF-A0A954PDR5-F1
#
_entry.id   AF-A0A954PDR5-F1
#
_cell.length_a   1.000
_cell.length_b   1.000
_cell.length_c   1.000
_cell.angle_alpha   90.00
_cell.angle_beta   90.00
_cell.angle_gamma   90.00
#
_symmetry.space_group_name_H-M   'P 1'
#
loop_
_entity.id
_entity.type
_entity.pdbx_description
1 polymer ?
#
loop_
_entity_poly.entity_id
_entity_poly.type
_entity_poly.pdbx_seq_one_letter_code
_entity_poly.pdbx_strand_id
1 'polypeptide(L)'
;MGTEIDDESLVAFLDGELAGPEADAIQTAADQDAQVRKRLQQLRASWDLLGDLPSVEPNPDTARTTIEMVTIAIAKESRTWTEWLVQFRWIAIASVIALSLVAGYGSGRMRSARQTEQAMRHLHVYANSSALKYIPNTEFLSTLSTIDTLMDPQWDSSSQLDVRPILQLSSAKRQSWVETLPLAEQQHLAELRQAFANMREDRRKNMAAVGNYIVEQGSLRSEELIHAVRAYGSLIEKIGDTRAAELASITDSETLRARINEEIAFCYELTAEDRAAINGWVYDVSGTILLEYLTNDRYFMPDATLVTFHLDSITDLESPDAPMVADLERLVTQELKGRARQLASALDREGRRTLIMWWIGLASSPVTEGDYQLLRETFDKKPRPVRDNLLILPPAKVRNELSTRPANASRTN
;
A
#
# COMPACT_ATOMS: atom_id res chain seq x y z
N MET A 1 -49.88 -17.28 -21.83
CA MET A 1 -49.37 -18.25 -22.80
C MET A 1 -49.01 -19.48 -22.00
N GLY A 2 -49.85 -20.52 -22.01
CA GLY A 2 -49.51 -21.80 -21.39
C GLY A 2 -48.45 -22.46 -22.25
N THR A 3 -47.32 -22.81 -21.66
CA THR A 3 -46.28 -23.59 -22.33
C THR A 3 -46.83 -25.00 -22.50
N GLU A 4 -47.16 -25.39 -23.72
CA GLU A 4 -47.61 -26.74 -24.04
C GLU A 4 -46.39 -27.67 -23.88
N ILE A 5 -46.44 -28.59 -22.91
CA ILE A 5 -45.41 -29.61 -22.68
C ILE A 5 -45.79 -30.83 -23.53
N ASP A 6 -44.86 -31.33 -24.33
CA ASP A 6 -45.09 -32.50 -25.18
C ASP A 6 -45.09 -33.82 -24.38
N ASP A 7 -45.75 -34.83 -24.94
CA ASP A 7 -45.83 -36.16 -24.32
C ASP A 7 -44.47 -36.87 -24.27
N GLU A 8 -43.54 -36.54 -25.19
CA GLU A 8 -42.20 -37.11 -25.23
C GLU A 8 -41.40 -36.72 -23.99
N SER A 9 -41.44 -35.44 -23.59
CA SER A 9 -40.81 -34.94 -22.38
C SER A 9 -41.45 -35.52 -21.11
N LEU A 10 -42.78 -35.74 -21.12
CA LEU A 10 -43.45 -36.39 -19.98
C LEU A 10 -43.07 -37.86 -19.83
N VAL A 11 -42.82 -38.56 -20.95
CA VAL A 11 -42.32 -39.95 -20.93
C VAL A 11 -40.85 -40.00 -20.49
N ALA A 12 -39.99 -39.11 -21.02
CA ALA A 12 -38.59 -38.97 -20.63
C ALA A 12 -38.41 -38.52 -19.16
N PHE A 13 -39.45 -37.90 -18.57
CA PHE A 13 -39.51 -37.63 -17.14
C PHE A 13 -39.82 -38.89 -16.33
N LEU A 14 -40.69 -39.77 -16.84
CA LEU A 14 -41.13 -40.99 -16.15
C LEU A 14 -40.07 -42.11 -16.20
N ASP A 15 -39.28 -42.21 -17.27
CA ASP A 15 -38.17 -43.16 -17.39
C ASP A 15 -36.87 -42.69 -16.72
N GLY A 16 -36.79 -41.40 -16.36
CA GLY A 16 -35.66 -40.79 -15.67
C GLY A 16 -34.54 -40.29 -16.61
N GLU A 17 -34.79 -40.13 -17.90
CA GLU A 17 -33.80 -39.64 -18.87
C GLU A 17 -33.57 -38.11 -18.81
N LEU A 18 -34.48 -37.34 -18.20
CA LEU A 18 -34.31 -35.88 -18.03
C LEU A 18 -33.46 -35.51 -16.81
N ALA A 19 -32.51 -34.58 -17.01
CA ALA A 19 -31.60 -34.12 -15.96
C ALA A 19 -31.68 -32.60 -15.69
N GLY A 20 -31.57 -32.22 -14.41
CA GLY A 20 -31.40 -30.83 -13.98
C GLY A 20 -32.61 -29.94 -14.30
N PRO A 21 -32.41 -28.79 -14.98
CA PRO A 21 -33.44 -27.75 -15.10
C PRO A 21 -34.69 -28.18 -15.89
N GLU A 22 -34.60 -29.19 -16.75
CA GLU A 22 -35.73 -29.71 -17.54
C GLU A 22 -36.67 -30.58 -16.69
N ALA A 23 -36.13 -31.43 -15.83
CA ALA A 23 -36.91 -32.21 -14.87
C ALA A 23 -37.62 -31.30 -13.85
N ASP A 24 -36.91 -30.27 -13.36
CA ASP A 24 -37.49 -29.27 -12.43
C ASP A 24 -38.64 -28.47 -13.08
N ALA A 25 -38.53 -28.17 -14.38
CA ALA A 25 -39.56 -27.47 -15.13
C ALA A 25 -40.85 -28.32 -15.28
N ILE A 26 -40.70 -29.62 -15.59
CA ILE A 26 -41.85 -30.54 -15.69
C ILE A 26 -42.49 -30.77 -14.32
N GLN A 27 -41.69 -30.92 -13.26
CA GLN A 27 -42.19 -31.06 -11.90
C GLN A 27 -42.99 -29.81 -11.48
N THR A 28 -42.44 -28.62 -11.72
CA THR A 28 -43.12 -27.35 -11.44
C THR A 28 -44.42 -27.21 -12.24
N ALA A 29 -44.42 -27.63 -13.50
CA ALA A 29 -45.61 -27.61 -14.35
C ALA A 29 -46.68 -28.62 -13.87
N ALA A 30 -46.30 -29.80 -13.40
CA ALA A 30 -47.23 -30.77 -12.83
C ALA A 30 -47.88 -30.30 -11.50
N ASP A 31 -47.14 -29.49 -10.73
CA ASP A 31 -47.66 -28.89 -9.49
C ASP A 31 -48.64 -27.75 -9.78
N GLN A 32 -48.41 -26.97 -10.84
CA GLN A 32 -49.21 -25.79 -11.20
C GLN A 32 -50.38 -26.09 -12.14
N ASP A 33 -50.27 -27.10 -13.02
CA ASP A 33 -51.27 -27.43 -14.04
C ASP A 33 -51.90 -28.81 -13.80
N ALA A 34 -53.20 -28.82 -13.56
CA ALA A 34 -53.98 -30.04 -13.36
C ALA A 34 -54.05 -30.92 -14.61
N GLN A 35 -53.94 -30.37 -15.82
CA GLN A 35 -53.92 -31.15 -17.06
C GLN A 35 -52.61 -31.94 -17.21
N VAL A 36 -51.47 -31.32 -16.94
CA VAL A 36 -50.15 -31.97 -16.97
C VAL A 36 -50.09 -33.11 -15.94
N ARG A 37 -50.58 -32.86 -14.71
CA ARG A 37 -50.67 -33.89 -13.67
C ARG A 37 -51.53 -35.08 -14.09
N LYS A 38 -52.68 -34.82 -14.71
CA LYS A 38 -53.58 -35.86 -15.19
C LYS A 38 -52.91 -36.68 -16.30
N ARG A 39 -52.14 -36.05 -17.18
CA ARG A 39 -51.42 -36.74 -18.26
C ARG A 39 -50.30 -37.65 -17.73
N LEU A 40 -49.49 -37.17 -16.78
CA LEU A 40 -48.48 -37.99 -16.10
C LEU A 40 -49.07 -39.21 -15.39
N GLN A 41 -50.23 -39.06 -14.73
CA GLN A 41 -50.91 -40.18 -14.09
C GLN A 41 -51.41 -41.23 -15.09
N GLN A 42 -51.90 -40.81 -16.26
CA GLN A 42 -52.32 -41.72 -17.33
C GLN A 42 -51.13 -42.52 -17.89
N LEU A 43 -50.02 -41.85 -18.19
CA LEU A 43 -48.81 -42.50 -18.69
C LEU A 43 -48.25 -43.50 -17.67
N ARG A 44 -48.21 -43.13 -16.39
CA ARG A 44 -47.79 -44.04 -15.31
C ARG A 44 -48.70 -45.27 -15.20
N ALA A 45 -50.02 -45.09 -15.27
CA ALA A 45 -50.95 -46.20 -15.25
C ALA A 45 -50.77 -47.16 -16.44
N SER A 46 -50.42 -46.64 -17.63
CA SER A 46 -50.07 -47.47 -18.79
C SER A 46 -48.78 -48.26 -18.58
N TRP A 47 -47.79 -47.68 -17.90
CA TRP A 47 -46.56 -48.39 -17.51
C TRP A 47 -46.81 -49.47 -16.46
N ASP A 48 -47.64 -49.20 -15.46
CA ASP A 48 -47.98 -50.18 -14.42
C ASP A 48 -48.72 -51.40 -15.02
N LEU A 49 -49.55 -51.21 -16.06
CA LEU A 49 -50.21 -52.30 -16.78
C LEU A 49 -49.23 -53.24 -17.52
N LEU A 50 -48.03 -52.77 -17.87
CA LEU A 50 -46.98 -53.63 -18.44
C LEU A 50 -46.38 -54.56 -17.36
N GLY A 51 -46.44 -54.16 -16.09
CA GLY A 51 -45.99 -54.98 -14.96
C GLY A 51 -46.91 -56.17 -14.64
N ASP A 52 -48.21 -56.04 -14.97
CA ASP A 52 -49.23 -57.06 -14.74
C ASP A 52 -49.32 -58.10 -15.87
N LEU A 53 -48.41 -58.08 -16.84
CA LEU A 53 -48.37 -59.09 -17.88
C LEU A 53 -48.12 -60.47 -17.25
N PRO A 54 -48.96 -61.47 -17.54
CA PRO A 54 -48.83 -62.80 -16.95
C PRO A 54 -47.46 -63.37 -17.29
N SER A 55 -46.70 -63.74 -16.26
CA SER A 55 -45.45 -64.45 -16.43
C SER A 55 -45.76 -65.80 -17.07
N VAL A 56 -45.50 -65.90 -18.38
CA VAL A 56 -45.63 -67.16 -19.12
C VAL A 56 -44.52 -68.07 -18.62
N GLU A 57 -44.88 -69.13 -17.89
CA GLU A 57 -43.92 -70.18 -17.53
C GLU A 57 -43.28 -70.69 -18.83
N PRO A 58 -41.96 -70.50 -19.02
CA PRO A 58 -41.31 -70.85 -20.27
C PRO A 58 -41.37 -72.36 -20.44
N ASN A 59 -41.96 -72.81 -21.55
CA ASN A 59 -41.93 -74.20 -21.95
C ASN A 59 -40.45 -74.65 -22.04
N PRO A 60 -40.01 -75.64 -21.25
CA PRO A 60 -38.61 -76.04 -21.14
C PRO A 60 -38.00 -76.50 -22.48
N ASP A 61 -38.83 -76.98 -23.41
CA ASP A 61 -38.36 -77.41 -24.73
C ASP A 61 -38.12 -76.23 -25.68
N THR A 62 -38.91 -75.15 -25.60
CA THR A 62 -38.68 -73.93 -26.38
C THR A 62 -37.49 -73.14 -25.83
N ALA A 63 -37.33 -73.11 -24.50
CA ALA A 63 -36.17 -72.50 -23.84
C ALA A 63 -34.86 -73.20 -24.23
N ARG A 64 -34.86 -74.52 -24.40
CA ARG A 64 -33.66 -75.28 -24.80
C ARG A 64 -33.21 -74.98 -26.23
N THR A 65 -34.12 -74.97 -27.20
CA THR A 65 -33.79 -74.72 -28.61
C THR A 65 -33.48 -73.23 -28.87
N THR A 66 -34.12 -72.31 -28.14
CA THR A 66 -33.77 -70.88 -28.19
C THR A 66 -32.45 -70.61 -27.46
N ILE A 67 -32.16 -71.25 -26.33
CA ILE A 67 -30.85 -71.15 -25.67
C ILE A 67 -29.74 -71.74 -26.55
N GLU A 68 -29.97 -72.83 -27.28
CA GLU A 68 -28.97 -73.38 -28.23
C GLU A 68 -28.73 -72.46 -29.44
N MET A 69 -29.78 -71.88 -30.04
CA MET A 69 -29.60 -70.88 -31.11
C MET A 69 -28.97 -69.58 -30.61
N VAL A 70 -29.38 -69.11 -29.43
CA VAL A 70 -28.85 -67.89 -28.80
C VAL A 70 -27.43 -68.12 -28.31
N THR A 71 -27.06 -69.30 -27.81
CA THR A 71 -25.66 -69.58 -27.43
C THR A 71 -24.74 -69.68 -28.65
N ILE A 72 -25.23 -70.18 -29.80
CA ILE A 72 -24.45 -70.19 -31.05
C ILE A 72 -24.35 -68.78 -31.68
N ALA A 73 -25.40 -67.96 -31.62
CA ALA A 73 -25.38 -66.57 -32.09
C ALA A 73 -24.55 -65.65 -31.17
N ILE A 74 -24.73 -65.75 -29.84
CA ILE A 74 -23.95 -65.03 -28.84
C ILE A 74 -22.48 -65.49 -28.89
N ALA A 75 -22.16 -66.78 -29.02
CA ALA A 75 -20.75 -67.19 -29.08
C ALA A 75 -20.00 -66.67 -30.34
N LYS A 76 -20.73 -66.37 -31.43
CA LYS A 76 -20.15 -65.83 -32.68
C LYS A 76 -20.12 -64.31 -32.75
N GLU A 77 -21.00 -63.62 -32.04
CA GLU A 77 -21.13 -62.15 -32.06
C GLU A 77 -20.64 -61.46 -30.76
N SER A 78 -20.67 -62.16 -29.62
CA SER A 78 -20.17 -61.61 -28.34
C SER A 78 -18.66 -61.61 -28.20
N ARG A 79 -17.92 -62.51 -28.89
CA ARG A 79 -16.45 -62.48 -28.83
C ARG A 79 -15.88 -61.21 -29.44
N THR A 80 -16.46 -60.70 -30.51
CA THR A 80 -16.01 -59.45 -31.15
C THR A 80 -16.54 -58.21 -30.44
N TRP A 81 -17.79 -58.21 -29.94
CA TRP A 81 -18.37 -57.03 -29.28
C TRP A 81 -17.82 -56.80 -27.87
N THR A 82 -17.54 -57.86 -27.10
CA THR A 82 -16.94 -57.72 -25.76
C THR A 82 -15.45 -57.35 -25.82
N GLU A 83 -14.68 -57.90 -26.77
CA GLU A 83 -13.30 -57.48 -27.00
C GLU A 83 -13.23 -56.01 -27.49
N TRP A 84 -14.15 -55.60 -28.36
CA TRP A 84 -14.27 -54.20 -28.81
C TRP A 84 -14.67 -53.27 -27.65
N LEU A 85 -15.62 -53.64 -26.80
CA LEU A 85 -16.01 -52.86 -25.61
C LEU A 85 -14.88 -52.76 -24.58
N VAL A 86 -14.09 -53.82 -24.37
CA VAL A 86 -12.94 -53.78 -23.46
C VAL A 86 -11.85 -52.85 -24.01
N GLN A 87 -11.60 -52.86 -25.31
CA GLN A 87 -10.70 -51.89 -25.96
C GLN A 87 -11.27 -50.45 -25.86
N PHE A 88 -12.57 -50.27 -26.12
CA PHE A 88 -13.23 -48.97 -25.99
C PHE A 88 -13.25 -48.44 -24.57
N ARG A 89 -13.34 -49.31 -23.55
CA ARG A 89 -13.30 -48.93 -22.13
C ARG A 89 -11.95 -48.30 -21.77
N TRP A 90 -10.85 -48.85 -22.25
CA TRP A 90 -9.53 -48.25 -22.03
C TRP A 90 -9.36 -46.92 -22.76
N ILE A 91 -9.92 -46.80 -23.98
CA ILE A 91 -9.94 -45.54 -24.73
C ILE A 91 -10.80 -44.50 -24.01
N ALA A 92 -11.96 -44.88 -23.47
CA ALA A 92 -12.84 -44.00 -22.72
C ALA A 92 -12.22 -43.54 -21.39
N ILE A 93 -11.53 -44.43 -20.66
CA ILE A 93 -10.79 -44.06 -19.46
C ILE A 93 -9.64 -43.10 -19.83
N ALA A 94 -8.87 -43.42 -20.87
CA ALA A 94 -7.80 -42.56 -21.34
C ALA A 94 -8.29 -41.19 -21.81
N SER A 95 -9.45 -41.11 -22.47
CA SER A 95 -10.04 -39.85 -22.91
C SER A 95 -10.54 -39.00 -21.75
N VAL A 96 -11.15 -39.61 -20.72
CA VAL A 96 -11.55 -38.90 -19.49
C VAL A 96 -10.34 -38.35 -18.74
N ILE A 97 -9.26 -39.15 -18.62
CA ILE A 97 -8.01 -38.69 -17.99
C ILE A 97 -7.39 -37.55 -18.81
N ALA A 98 -7.30 -37.70 -20.14
CA ALA A 98 -6.76 -36.67 -21.02
C ALA A 98 -7.59 -35.38 -20.96
N LEU A 99 -8.91 -35.48 -20.98
CA LEU A 99 -9.82 -34.34 -20.85
C LEU A 99 -9.66 -33.65 -19.50
N SER A 100 -9.50 -34.43 -18.42
CA SER A 100 -9.26 -33.90 -17.07
C SER A 100 -7.91 -33.17 -16.98
N LEU A 101 -6.86 -33.70 -17.60
CA LEU A 101 -5.55 -33.04 -17.69
C LEU A 101 -5.60 -31.74 -18.50
N VAL A 102 -6.29 -31.75 -19.65
CA VAL A 102 -6.49 -30.55 -20.48
C VAL A 102 -7.31 -29.50 -19.74
N ALA A 103 -8.40 -29.91 -19.10
CA ALA A 103 -9.25 -29.02 -18.30
C ALA A 103 -8.49 -28.43 -17.10
N GLY A 104 -7.68 -29.26 -16.41
CA GLY A 104 -6.82 -28.83 -15.31
C GLY A 104 -5.75 -27.83 -15.75
N TYR A 105 -5.03 -28.13 -16.84
CA TYR A 105 -4.02 -27.23 -17.41
C TYR A 105 -4.63 -25.92 -17.92
N GLY A 106 -5.77 -25.98 -18.62
CA GLY A 106 -6.49 -24.81 -19.10
C GLY A 106 -6.95 -23.91 -17.95
N SER A 107 -7.54 -24.50 -16.90
CA SER A 107 -7.97 -23.78 -15.71
C SER A 107 -6.80 -23.13 -14.96
N GLY A 108 -5.69 -23.84 -14.83
CA GLY A 108 -4.45 -23.32 -14.22
C GLY A 108 -3.89 -22.12 -14.99
N ARG A 109 -3.78 -22.23 -16.32
CA ARG A 109 -3.30 -21.14 -17.17
C ARG A 109 -4.22 -19.92 -17.11
N MET A 110 -5.53 -20.12 -17.13
CA MET A 110 -6.50 -19.02 -17.06
C MET A 110 -6.45 -18.31 -15.70
N ARG A 111 -6.33 -19.07 -14.60
CA ARG A 111 -6.18 -18.51 -13.25
C ARG A 111 -4.87 -17.74 -13.11
N SER A 112 -3.76 -18.30 -13.60
CA SER A 112 -2.46 -17.63 -13.61
C SER A 112 -2.50 -16.35 -14.43
N ALA A 113 -3.09 -16.37 -15.63
CA ALA A 113 -3.21 -15.20 -16.49
C ALA A 113 -4.00 -14.07 -15.79
N ARG A 114 -5.12 -14.40 -15.13
CA ARG A 114 -5.89 -13.44 -14.34
C ARG A 114 -5.10 -12.89 -13.15
N GLN A 115 -4.35 -13.73 -12.44
CA GLN A 115 -3.51 -13.29 -11.32
C GLN A 115 -2.35 -12.39 -11.79
N THR A 116 -1.73 -12.71 -12.92
CA THR A 116 -0.69 -11.88 -13.53
C THR A 116 -1.27 -10.56 -13.98
N GLU A 117 -2.43 -10.55 -14.64
CA GLU A 117 -3.08 -9.33 -15.07
C GLU A 117 -3.46 -8.42 -13.89
N GLN A 118 -4.05 -9.00 -12.83
CA GLN A 118 -4.33 -8.26 -11.60
C GLN A 118 -3.06 -7.70 -10.96
N ALA A 119 -1.98 -8.48 -10.91
CA ALA A 119 -0.69 -8.00 -10.42
C ALA A 119 -0.20 -6.81 -11.27
N MET A 120 -0.17 -6.94 -12.60
CA MET A 120 0.30 -5.86 -13.48
C MET A 120 -0.55 -4.59 -13.39
N ARG A 121 -1.86 -4.70 -13.12
CA ARG A 121 -2.73 -3.55 -12.86
C ARG A 121 -2.27 -2.78 -11.62
N HIS A 122 -1.88 -3.48 -10.56
CA HIS A 122 -1.43 -2.89 -9.28
C HIS A 122 0.09 -2.64 -9.19
N LEU A 123 0.84 -2.76 -10.28
CA LEU A 123 2.30 -2.55 -10.30
C LEU A 123 2.75 -1.22 -9.71
N HIS A 124 2.10 -0.14 -10.10
CA HIS A 124 2.36 1.19 -9.55
C HIS A 124 2.10 1.29 -8.04
N VAL A 125 1.17 0.49 -7.49
CA VAL A 125 0.84 0.46 -6.06
C VAL A 125 1.92 -0.26 -5.27
N TYR A 126 2.29 -1.48 -5.66
CA TYR A 126 3.27 -2.24 -4.89
C TYR A 126 4.69 -1.69 -5.03
N ALA A 127 5.06 -1.15 -6.19
CA ALA A 127 6.37 -0.55 -6.38
C ALA A 127 6.59 0.71 -5.53
N ASN A 128 5.52 1.41 -5.14
CA ASN A 128 5.58 2.54 -4.20
C ASN A 128 4.95 2.17 -2.84
N SER A 129 4.85 0.88 -2.49
CA SER A 129 4.11 0.45 -1.31
C SER A 129 4.71 0.95 0.01
N SER A 130 6.03 1.11 0.06
CA SER A 130 6.76 1.66 1.21
C SER A 130 6.30 3.08 1.55
N ALA A 131 6.07 3.92 0.54
CA ALA A 131 5.65 5.31 0.69
C ALA A 131 4.11 5.44 0.79
N LEU A 132 3.37 4.72 -0.06
CA LEU A 132 1.90 4.77 -0.09
C LEU A 132 1.24 4.31 1.22
N LYS A 133 1.90 3.47 2.01
CA LYS A 133 1.35 3.01 3.31
C LYS A 133 1.13 4.16 4.32
N TYR A 134 1.80 5.30 4.13
CA TYR A 134 1.68 6.49 4.98
C TYR A 134 0.68 7.52 4.46
N ILE A 135 0.07 7.29 3.28
CA ILE A 135 -0.90 8.20 2.69
C ILE A 135 -2.31 7.78 3.14
N PRO A 136 -3.01 8.57 3.97
CA PRO A 136 -4.29 8.16 4.52
C PRO A 136 -5.44 8.24 3.51
N ASN A 137 -5.40 9.18 2.57
CA ASN A 137 -6.44 9.36 1.54
C ASN A 137 -5.91 10.22 0.37
N THR A 138 -6.73 10.38 -0.67
CA THR A 138 -6.39 11.14 -1.88
C THR A 138 -6.34 12.65 -1.66
N GLU A 139 -7.11 13.19 -0.71
CA GLU A 139 -7.08 14.61 -0.34
C GLU A 139 -5.74 14.98 0.28
N PHE A 140 -5.25 14.17 1.22
CA PHE A 140 -3.92 14.30 1.82
C PHE A 140 -2.83 14.32 0.75
N LEU A 141 -2.89 13.39 -0.21
CA LEU A 141 -1.96 13.35 -1.33
C LEU A 141 -2.05 14.62 -2.21
N SER A 142 -3.27 15.10 -2.48
CA SER A 142 -3.46 16.35 -3.21
C SER A 142 -2.76 17.50 -2.47
N THR A 143 -2.93 17.60 -1.16
CA THR A 143 -2.27 18.61 -0.32
C THR A 143 -0.76 18.47 -0.35
N LEU A 144 -0.20 17.25 -0.23
CA LEU A 144 1.24 17.00 -0.34
C LEU A 144 1.84 17.55 -1.65
N SER A 145 1.14 17.36 -2.77
CA SER A 145 1.62 17.84 -4.07
C SER A 145 1.66 19.37 -4.20
N THR A 146 1.01 20.10 -3.28
CA THR A 146 1.07 21.57 -3.23
C THR A 146 2.22 22.11 -2.39
N ILE A 147 3.01 21.23 -1.77
CA ILE A 147 4.11 21.62 -0.88
C ILE A 147 5.39 21.68 -1.73
N ASP A 148 5.73 22.88 -2.20
CA ASP A 148 6.90 23.10 -3.07
C ASP A 148 8.22 22.59 -2.45
N THR A 149 8.35 22.67 -1.12
CA THR A 149 9.54 22.17 -0.42
C THR A 149 9.64 20.64 -0.48
N LEU A 150 8.53 19.92 -0.52
CA LEU A 150 8.52 18.47 -0.65
C LEU A 150 8.88 18.02 -2.06
N MET A 151 8.64 18.87 -3.06
CA MET A 151 8.95 18.61 -4.47
C MET A 151 10.43 18.82 -4.83
N ASP A 152 11.29 19.06 -3.84
CA ASP A 152 12.73 19.18 -4.05
C ASP A 152 13.36 17.81 -4.41
N PRO A 153 14.18 17.74 -5.48
CA PRO A 153 14.85 16.50 -5.91
C PRO A 153 15.66 15.78 -4.82
N GLN A 154 16.11 16.47 -3.77
CA GLN A 154 16.83 15.85 -2.66
C GLN A 154 16.02 14.78 -1.91
N TRP A 155 14.68 14.83 -2.01
CA TRP A 155 13.78 13.89 -1.36
C TRP A 155 13.41 12.68 -2.23
N ASP A 156 13.77 12.70 -3.51
CA ASP A 156 13.66 11.55 -4.41
C ASP A 156 14.80 10.57 -4.10
N SER A 157 14.58 9.71 -3.11
CA SER A 157 15.53 8.67 -2.74
C SER A 157 15.77 7.74 -3.94
N SER A 158 16.96 7.82 -4.51
CA SER A 158 17.41 7.06 -5.69
C SER A 158 17.44 5.53 -5.51
N SER A 159 17.18 5.05 -4.29
CA SER A 159 17.08 3.63 -3.95
C SER A 159 15.76 2.98 -4.40
N GLN A 160 14.75 3.77 -4.76
CA GLN A 160 13.47 3.24 -5.23
C GLN A 160 13.45 3.08 -6.74
N LEU A 161 13.03 1.90 -7.17
CA LEU A 161 12.86 1.49 -8.56
C LEU A 161 12.04 2.54 -9.32
N ASP A 162 12.59 3.15 -10.39
CA ASP A 162 11.89 4.25 -11.09
C ASP A 162 10.66 3.72 -11.83
N VAL A 163 9.49 4.05 -11.31
CA VAL A 163 8.20 3.58 -11.81
C VAL A 163 7.45 4.61 -12.65
N ARG A 164 8.03 5.80 -12.86
CA ARG A 164 7.45 6.83 -13.74
C ARG A 164 7.13 6.28 -15.13
N PRO A 165 8.00 5.46 -15.78
CA PRO A 165 7.70 4.92 -17.11
C PRO A 165 6.46 4.03 -17.15
N ILE A 166 6.03 3.47 -16.02
CA ILE A 166 5.03 2.39 -15.96
C ILE A 166 3.59 2.90 -15.94
N LEU A 167 3.36 4.12 -15.45
CA LEU A 167 2.02 4.61 -15.14
C LEU A 167 1.10 4.59 -16.36
N GLN A 168 1.68 4.88 -17.53
CA GLN A 168 0.97 4.97 -18.80
C GLN A 168 1.00 3.68 -19.63
N LEU A 169 1.71 2.65 -19.16
CA LEU A 169 1.82 1.39 -19.90
C LEU A 169 0.58 0.53 -19.68
N SER A 170 0.11 -0.11 -20.76
CA SER A 170 -0.88 -1.18 -20.66
C SER A 170 -0.32 -2.37 -19.89
N SER A 171 -1.18 -3.22 -19.32
CA SER A 171 -0.75 -4.41 -18.55
C SER A 171 0.28 -5.28 -19.28
N ALA A 172 0.14 -5.42 -20.61
CA ALA A 172 1.09 -6.17 -21.44
C ALA A 172 2.46 -5.48 -21.51
N LYS A 173 2.49 -4.15 -21.74
CA LYS A 173 3.73 -3.37 -21.78
C LYS A 173 4.41 -3.31 -20.41
N ARG A 174 3.64 -3.29 -19.33
CA ARG A 174 4.16 -3.38 -17.95
C ARG A 174 4.89 -4.69 -17.70
N GLN A 175 4.35 -5.81 -18.19
CA GLN A 175 5.01 -7.10 -18.08
C GLN A 175 6.35 -7.11 -18.82
N SER A 176 6.38 -6.64 -20.07
CA SER A 176 7.63 -6.53 -20.83
C SER A 176 8.65 -5.62 -20.14
N TRP A 177 8.20 -4.52 -19.53
CA TRP A 177 9.08 -3.66 -18.74
C TRP A 177 9.66 -4.41 -17.52
N VAL A 178 8.85 -5.18 -16.77
CA VAL A 178 9.36 -6.01 -15.66
C VAL A 178 10.41 -7.02 -16.15
N GLU A 179 10.18 -7.63 -17.32
CA GLU A 179 11.12 -8.58 -17.92
C GLU A 179 12.45 -7.93 -18.34
N THR A 180 12.47 -6.62 -18.60
CA THR A 180 13.70 -5.86 -18.90
C THR A 180 14.50 -5.44 -17.66
N LEU A 181 13.92 -5.53 -16.46
CA LEU A 181 14.61 -5.14 -15.24
C LEU A 181 15.74 -6.12 -14.89
N PRO A 182 16.83 -5.67 -14.24
CA PRO A 182 17.81 -6.55 -13.64
C PRO A 182 17.17 -7.57 -12.68
N LEU A 183 17.76 -8.76 -12.57
CA LEU A 183 17.21 -9.84 -11.73
C LEU A 183 17.00 -9.40 -10.26
N ALA A 184 17.91 -8.60 -9.71
CA ALA A 184 17.79 -8.06 -8.35
C ALA A 184 16.55 -7.17 -8.18
N GLU A 185 16.24 -6.33 -9.18
CA GLU A 185 15.06 -5.47 -9.18
C GLU A 185 13.75 -6.27 -9.35
N GLN A 186 13.77 -7.32 -10.17
CA GLN A 186 12.63 -8.25 -10.28
C GLN A 186 12.35 -8.96 -8.94
N GLN A 187 13.40 -9.42 -8.26
CA GLN A 187 13.30 -10.02 -6.92
C GLN A 187 12.72 -9.03 -5.91
N HIS A 188 13.24 -7.79 -5.89
CA HIS A 188 12.72 -6.75 -5.02
C HIS A 188 11.24 -6.44 -5.28
N LEU A 189 10.81 -6.34 -6.55
CA LEU A 189 9.38 -6.19 -6.89
C LEU A 189 8.53 -7.38 -6.42
N ALA A 190 9.06 -8.61 -6.47
CA ALA A 190 8.37 -9.78 -5.96
C ALA A 190 8.20 -9.72 -4.43
N GLU A 191 9.22 -9.26 -3.70
CA GLU A 191 9.16 -9.02 -2.26
C GLU A 191 8.12 -7.94 -1.91
N LEU A 192 8.14 -6.80 -2.62
CA LEU A 192 7.15 -5.72 -2.42
C LEU A 192 5.72 -6.20 -2.70
N ARG A 193 5.53 -7.03 -3.74
CA ARG A 193 4.23 -7.64 -4.04
C ARG A 193 3.78 -8.57 -2.92
N GLN A 194 4.67 -9.40 -2.38
CA GLN A 194 4.34 -10.30 -1.27
C GLN A 194 4.04 -9.52 0.01
N ALA A 195 4.84 -8.50 0.33
CA ALA A 195 4.60 -7.60 1.46
C ALA A 195 3.24 -6.93 1.33
N PHE A 196 2.90 -6.40 0.15
CA PHE A 196 1.58 -5.83 -0.12
C PHE A 196 0.45 -6.86 0.05
N ALA A 197 0.63 -8.09 -0.43
CA ALA A 197 -0.38 -9.15 -0.28
C ALA A 197 -0.66 -9.52 1.18
N ASN A 198 0.35 -9.44 2.04
CA ASN A 198 0.26 -9.73 3.48
C ASN A 198 -0.29 -8.55 4.32
N MET A 199 -0.47 -7.37 3.75
CA MET A 199 -1.07 -6.23 4.45
C MET A 199 -2.56 -6.47 4.73
N ARG A 200 -3.06 -5.84 5.80
CA ARG A 200 -4.50 -5.83 6.12
C ARG A 200 -5.32 -5.32 4.94
N GLU A 201 -6.51 -5.88 4.76
CA GLU A 201 -7.36 -5.61 3.59
C GLU A 201 -7.78 -4.15 3.46
N ASP A 202 -8.11 -3.50 4.58
CA ASP A 202 -8.42 -2.06 4.66
C ASP A 202 -7.26 -1.21 4.12
N ARG A 203 -6.04 -1.49 4.57
CA ARG A 203 -4.83 -0.79 4.11
C ARG A 203 -4.54 -1.05 2.63
N ARG A 204 -4.68 -2.29 2.15
CA ARG A 204 -4.52 -2.61 0.72
C ARG A 204 -5.52 -1.85 -0.16
N LYS A 205 -6.80 -1.80 0.27
CA LYS A 205 -7.85 -1.05 -0.44
C LYS A 205 -7.53 0.43 -0.50
N ASN A 206 -7.07 1.02 0.60
CA ASN A 206 -6.67 2.43 0.64
C ASN A 206 -5.50 2.72 -0.30
N MET A 207 -4.41 1.96 -0.20
CA MET A 207 -3.24 2.13 -1.07
C MET A 207 -3.60 1.94 -2.56
N ALA A 208 -4.48 0.99 -2.86
CA ALA A 208 -4.98 0.80 -4.22
C ALA A 208 -5.84 1.98 -4.70
N ALA A 209 -6.68 2.55 -3.83
CA ALA A 209 -7.48 3.73 -4.16
C ALA A 209 -6.59 4.96 -4.44
N VAL A 210 -5.59 5.21 -3.59
CA VAL A 210 -4.61 6.29 -3.79
C VAL A 210 -3.79 6.07 -5.06
N GLY A 211 -3.30 4.84 -5.29
CA GLY A 211 -2.53 4.53 -6.51
C GLY A 211 -3.35 4.66 -7.80
N ASN A 212 -4.60 4.21 -7.80
CA ASN A 212 -5.50 4.39 -8.94
C ASN A 212 -5.81 5.87 -9.19
N TYR A 213 -6.04 6.63 -8.11
CA TYR A 213 -6.24 8.08 -8.21
C TYR A 213 -5.06 8.76 -8.90
N ILE A 214 -3.81 8.41 -8.56
CA ILE A 214 -2.61 8.93 -9.23
C ILE A 214 -2.68 8.70 -10.74
N VAL A 215 -2.95 7.46 -11.18
CA VAL A 215 -3.00 7.09 -12.59
C VAL A 215 -4.13 7.82 -13.34
N GLU A 216 -5.26 8.05 -12.68
CA GLU A 216 -6.43 8.74 -13.25
C GLU A 216 -6.19 10.24 -13.52
N GLN A 217 -5.23 10.89 -12.85
CA GLN A 217 -4.95 12.31 -13.03
C GLN A 217 -4.21 12.67 -14.34
N GLY A 218 -3.84 11.69 -15.17
CA GLY A 218 -3.10 11.90 -16.42
C GLY A 218 -1.58 12.04 -16.20
N SER A 219 -0.80 11.96 -17.28
CA SER A 219 0.66 11.71 -17.22
C SER A 219 1.44 12.74 -16.39
N LEU A 220 1.26 14.03 -16.67
CA LEU A 220 2.02 15.10 -15.99
C LEU A 220 1.73 15.13 -14.49
N ARG A 221 0.44 15.12 -14.12
CA ARG A 221 0.00 15.15 -12.72
C ARG A 221 0.33 13.85 -11.98
N SER A 222 0.31 12.71 -12.67
CA SER A 222 0.71 11.42 -12.09
C SER A 222 2.17 11.45 -11.62
N GLU A 223 3.07 12.03 -12.42
CA GLU A 223 4.49 12.14 -12.07
C GLU A 223 4.70 13.03 -10.85
N GLU A 224 4.02 14.19 -10.80
CA GLU A 224 4.05 15.09 -9.64
C GLU A 224 3.57 14.39 -8.37
N LEU A 225 2.45 13.66 -8.45
CA LEU A 225 1.88 12.97 -7.30
C LEU A 225 2.78 11.82 -6.82
N ILE A 226 3.40 11.06 -7.73
CA ILE A 226 4.35 10.02 -7.32
C ILE A 226 5.59 10.61 -6.68
N HIS A 227 6.09 11.71 -7.23
CA HIS A 227 7.21 12.42 -6.62
C HIS A 227 6.84 12.87 -5.20
N ALA A 228 5.66 13.47 -5.00
CA ALA A 228 5.17 13.85 -3.67
C ALA A 228 5.03 12.65 -2.71
N VAL A 229 4.50 11.51 -3.19
CA VAL A 229 4.42 10.27 -2.38
C VAL A 229 5.81 9.81 -1.96
N ARG A 230 6.76 9.74 -2.89
CA ARG A 230 8.13 9.26 -2.62
C ARG A 230 8.87 10.19 -1.68
N ALA A 231 8.82 11.50 -1.95
CA ALA A 231 9.42 12.51 -1.10
C ALA A 231 8.85 12.46 0.32
N TYR A 232 7.53 12.30 0.46
CA TYR A 232 6.90 12.10 1.76
C TYR A 232 7.35 10.79 2.42
N GLY A 233 7.44 9.69 1.67
CA GLY A 233 7.98 8.43 2.17
C GLY A 233 9.39 8.57 2.72
N SER A 234 10.29 9.22 1.98
CA SER A 234 11.66 9.54 2.41
C SER A 234 11.68 10.42 3.66
N LEU A 235 10.80 11.41 3.75
CA LEU A 235 10.64 12.23 4.95
C LEU A 235 10.23 11.38 6.15
N ILE A 236 9.25 10.50 5.99
CA ILE A 236 8.78 9.60 7.06
C ILE A 236 9.90 8.66 7.52
N GLU A 237 10.71 8.12 6.61
CA GLU A 237 11.86 7.29 6.98
C GLU A 237 12.86 8.06 7.87
N LYS A 238 13.04 9.37 7.65
CA LYS A 238 13.90 10.22 8.49
C LYS A 238 13.28 10.57 9.84
N ILE A 239 11.97 10.88 9.91
CA ILE A 239 11.32 11.37 11.14
C ILE A 239 10.69 10.26 12.00
N GLY A 240 10.49 9.06 11.45
CA GLY A 240 9.94 7.90 12.13
C GLY A 240 8.40 7.81 12.16
N ASP A 241 7.89 6.61 12.47
CA ASP A 241 6.47 6.25 12.38
C ASP A 241 5.55 7.06 13.31
N THR A 242 6.04 7.48 14.49
CA THR A 242 5.23 8.24 15.46
C THR A 242 4.86 9.61 14.89
N ARG A 243 5.83 10.34 14.34
CA ARG A 243 5.59 11.63 13.68
C ARG A 243 4.76 11.46 12.40
N ALA A 244 4.97 10.37 11.66
CA ALA A 244 4.14 10.04 10.51
C ALA A 244 2.65 9.91 10.88
N ALA A 245 2.36 9.27 12.01
CA ALA A 245 0.99 9.12 12.51
C ALA A 245 0.39 10.46 12.94
N GLU A 246 1.18 11.33 13.57
CA GLU A 246 0.77 12.71 13.90
C GLU A 246 0.42 13.50 12.62
N LEU A 247 1.31 13.51 11.62
CA LEU A 247 1.07 14.18 10.33
C LEU A 247 -0.18 13.65 9.64
N ALA A 248 -0.36 12.32 9.61
CA ALA A 248 -1.53 11.69 8.98
C ALA A 248 -2.85 11.98 9.71
N SER A 249 -2.79 12.43 10.97
CA SER A 249 -3.99 12.80 11.75
C SER A 249 -4.45 14.25 11.49
N ILE A 250 -3.60 15.10 10.88
CA ILE A 250 -3.93 16.49 10.59
C ILE A 250 -4.88 16.53 9.39
N THR A 251 -6.10 17.03 9.62
CA THR A 251 -7.12 17.16 8.56
C THR A 251 -7.05 18.52 7.86
N ASP A 252 -6.62 19.57 8.56
CA ASP A 252 -6.49 20.91 7.98
C ASP A 252 -5.28 21.00 7.05
N SER A 253 -5.50 21.40 5.80
CA SER A 253 -4.46 21.39 4.77
C SER A 253 -3.39 22.46 4.98
N GLU A 254 -3.73 23.60 5.58
CA GLU A 254 -2.75 24.65 5.89
C GLU A 254 -1.84 24.24 7.05
N THR A 255 -2.43 23.71 8.12
CA THR A 255 -1.70 23.14 9.26
C THR A 255 -0.79 21.98 8.83
N LEU A 256 -1.29 21.09 7.96
CA LEU A 256 -0.50 19.98 7.42
C LEU A 256 0.70 20.50 6.62
N ARG A 257 0.50 21.49 5.75
CA ARG A 257 1.57 22.10 4.97
C ARG A 257 2.63 22.74 5.87
N ALA A 258 2.20 23.53 6.85
CA ALA A 258 3.09 24.18 7.81
C ALA A 258 3.91 23.13 8.57
N ARG A 259 3.26 22.07 9.05
CA ARG A 259 3.94 21.00 9.80
C ARG A 259 4.91 20.20 8.94
N ILE A 260 4.58 19.90 7.69
CA ILE A 260 5.51 19.21 6.77
C ILE A 260 6.72 20.10 6.43
N ASN A 261 6.51 21.39 6.18
CA ASN A 261 7.62 22.34 5.95
C ASN A 261 8.55 22.38 7.17
N GLU A 262 8.00 22.36 8.37
CA GLU A 262 8.75 22.31 9.62
C GLU A 262 9.60 21.03 9.69
N GLU A 263 8.99 19.87 9.46
CA GLU A 263 9.68 18.58 9.46
C GLU A 263 10.80 18.50 8.41
N ILE A 264 10.56 19.01 7.20
CA ILE A 264 11.58 19.12 6.14
C ILE A 264 12.74 20.00 6.57
N ALA A 265 12.44 21.15 7.20
CA ALA A 265 13.46 22.08 7.66
C ALA A 265 14.34 21.49 8.77
N PHE A 266 13.77 20.72 9.68
CA PHE A 266 14.54 20.01 10.71
C PHE A 266 15.43 18.90 10.14
N CYS A 267 15.01 18.27 9.05
CA CYS A 267 15.78 17.24 8.35
C CYS A 267 16.79 17.81 7.34
N TYR A 268 16.87 19.14 7.20
CA TYR A 268 17.78 19.79 6.27
C TYR A 268 19.24 19.68 6.74
N GLU A 269 20.10 19.21 5.84
CA GLU A 269 21.53 19.16 6.07
C GLU A 269 22.17 20.51 5.71
N LEU A 270 22.59 21.25 6.73
CA LEU A 270 23.23 22.55 6.56
C LEU A 270 24.50 22.46 5.71
N THR A 271 24.55 23.25 4.63
CA THR A 271 25.75 23.40 3.80
C THR A 271 26.85 24.13 4.55
N ALA A 272 28.08 24.10 4.04
CA ALA A 272 29.18 24.85 4.62
C ALA A 272 28.91 26.37 4.63
N GLU A 273 28.20 26.88 3.61
CA GLU A 273 27.80 28.28 3.53
C GLU A 273 26.75 28.63 4.59
N ASP A 274 25.73 27.79 4.77
CA ASP A 274 24.71 28.00 5.81
C ASP A 274 25.33 27.99 7.21
N ARG A 275 26.24 27.06 7.47
CA ARG A 275 26.96 26.98 8.76
C ARG A 275 27.80 28.23 9.00
N ALA A 276 28.46 28.75 7.97
CA ALA A 276 29.25 29.98 8.08
C ALA A 276 28.35 31.19 8.37
N ALA A 277 27.21 31.30 7.70
CA ALA A 277 26.22 32.36 7.95
C ALA A 277 25.67 32.30 9.38
N ILE A 278 25.22 31.12 9.82
CA ILE A 278 24.69 30.92 11.18
C ILE A 278 25.75 31.25 12.24
N ASN A 279 26.98 30.75 12.07
CA ASN A 279 28.06 31.03 13.02
C ASN A 279 28.43 32.52 13.04
N GLY A 280 28.51 33.16 11.87
CA GLY A 280 28.75 34.61 11.75
C GLY A 280 27.71 35.43 12.50
N TRP A 281 26.43 35.12 12.28
CA TRP A 281 25.33 35.74 13.01
C TRP A 281 25.41 35.53 14.53
N VAL A 282 25.71 34.32 14.99
CA VAL A 282 25.88 34.04 16.43
C VAL A 282 27.00 34.90 17.02
N TYR A 283 28.12 35.07 16.30
CA TYR A 283 29.22 35.94 16.73
C TYR A 283 28.81 37.42 16.78
N ASP A 284 28.09 37.92 15.78
CA ASP A 284 27.65 39.31 15.70
C ASP A 284 26.66 39.66 16.83
N VAL A 285 25.67 38.79 17.07
CA VAL A 285 24.70 38.94 18.15
C VAL A 285 25.41 38.89 19.51
N SER A 286 26.30 37.91 19.71
CA SER A 286 27.06 37.79 20.95
C SER A 286 27.96 39.00 21.20
N GLY A 287 28.59 39.54 20.16
CA GLY A 287 29.43 40.72 20.24
C GLY A 287 28.65 41.98 20.60
N THR A 288 27.47 42.16 19.99
CA THR A 288 26.58 43.31 20.28
C THR A 288 26.11 43.29 21.73
N ILE A 289 25.67 42.13 22.22
CA ILE A 289 25.27 41.93 23.62
C ILE A 289 26.45 42.22 24.55
N LEU A 290 27.64 41.66 24.26
CA LEU A 290 28.82 41.90 25.08
C LEU A 290 29.19 43.39 25.15
N LEU A 291 29.05 44.12 24.04
CA LEU A 291 29.35 45.55 23.97
C LEU A 291 28.34 46.38 24.79
N GLU A 292 27.05 46.05 24.74
CA GLU A 292 26.01 46.66 25.57
C GLU A 292 26.24 46.43 27.07
N TYR A 293 26.79 45.27 27.43
CA TYR A 293 27.16 44.96 28.81
C TYR A 293 28.39 45.74 29.28
N LEU A 294 29.42 45.83 28.42
CA LEU A 294 30.63 46.59 28.73
C LEU A 294 30.35 48.10 28.89
N THR A 295 29.35 48.64 28.19
CA THR A 295 28.96 50.05 28.31
C THR A 295 28.02 50.34 29.48
N ASN A 296 27.34 49.33 30.03
CA ASN A 296 26.43 49.48 31.18
C ASN A 296 27.11 49.37 32.57
N ASP A 297 28.44 49.54 32.64
CA ASP A 297 29.25 49.68 33.86
C ASP A 297 29.15 48.51 34.88
N ARG A 298 28.55 47.38 34.48
CA ARG A 298 28.53 46.15 35.26
C ARG A 298 29.74 45.31 34.90
N TYR A 299 30.83 45.52 35.64
CA TYR A 299 32.04 44.70 35.59
C TYR A 299 31.72 43.24 35.93
N PHE A 300 31.43 42.43 34.94
CA PHE A 300 31.37 40.98 35.05
C PHE A 300 32.22 40.37 33.94
N MET A 301 33.17 39.50 34.32
CA MET A 301 33.98 38.79 33.33
C MET A 301 33.10 37.84 32.51
N PRO A 302 33.29 37.77 31.18
CA PRO A 302 32.54 36.87 30.32
C PRO A 302 33.06 35.43 30.52
N ASP A 303 32.42 34.67 31.39
CA ASP A 303 32.39 33.21 31.32
C ASP A 303 31.38 32.80 30.22
N ALA A 304 31.56 31.63 29.60
CA ALA A 304 30.55 30.98 28.75
C ALA A 304 29.13 30.98 29.35
N THR A 305 29.03 31.07 30.69
CA THR A 305 27.81 31.22 31.48
C THR A 305 27.06 32.55 31.21
N LEU A 306 27.71 33.59 30.68
CA LEU A 306 27.08 34.88 30.34
C LEU A 306 26.35 34.83 28.99
N VAL A 307 26.91 34.10 28.02
CA VAL A 307 26.22 33.75 26.76
C VAL A 307 24.99 32.90 27.09
N THR A 308 25.13 31.97 28.04
CA THR A 308 24.04 31.18 28.61
C THR A 308 22.96 32.05 29.28
N PHE A 309 23.34 33.02 30.11
CA PHE A 309 22.38 33.93 30.77
C PHE A 309 21.66 34.87 29.78
N HIS A 310 22.30 35.31 28.71
CA HIS A 310 21.65 36.18 27.71
C HIS A 310 20.76 35.43 26.74
N LEU A 311 21.09 34.19 26.40
CA LEU A 311 20.21 33.38 25.59
C LEU A 311 18.95 32.93 26.38
N ASP A 312 18.96 33.01 27.72
CA ASP A 312 17.77 32.85 28.59
C ASP A 312 16.85 34.10 28.53
N SER A 313 17.43 35.31 28.45
CA SER A 313 16.68 36.55 28.14
C SER A 313 16.16 36.64 26.69
N ILE A 314 16.70 35.80 25.80
CA ILE A 314 16.28 35.61 24.41
C ILE A 314 15.07 34.68 24.29
N THR A 315 14.71 33.98 25.36
CA THR A 315 13.53 33.11 25.36
C THR A 315 12.30 33.77 25.97
N ASP A 316 12.49 34.84 26.76
CA ASP A 316 11.44 35.68 27.37
C ASP A 316 10.91 36.78 26.40
N LEU A 317 10.83 36.43 25.10
CA LEU A 317 10.55 37.32 23.98
C LEU A 317 9.06 37.44 23.62
N GLU A 318 8.18 37.61 24.60
CA GLU A 318 6.80 38.02 24.29
C GLU A 318 6.73 39.45 23.71
N SER A 319 7.80 40.24 23.85
CA SER A 319 7.89 41.58 23.28
C SER A 319 8.16 41.57 21.76
N PRO A 320 7.26 42.15 20.92
CA PRO A 320 7.46 42.30 19.48
C PRO A 320 8.73 43.08 19.11
N ASP A 321 9.18 43.98 20.00
CA ASP A 321 10.25 44.95 19.74
C ASP A 321 11.63 44.49 20.21
N ALA A 322 11.75 43.23 20.62
CA ALA A 322 13.04 42.76 21.07
C ALA A 322 14.05 42.76 19.91
N PRO A 323 15.25 43.33 20.12
CA PRO A 323 16.25 43.54 19.06
C PRO A 323 16.58 42.26 18.30
N MET A 324 16.51 41.12 18.99
CA MET A 324 16.82 39.83 18.39
C MET A 324 15.80 39.34 17.34
N VAL A 325 14.55 39.79 17.37
CA VAL A 325 13.56 39.41 16.36
C VAL A 325 13.95 40.01 15.01
N ALA A 326 14.38 41.27 15.00
CA ALA A 326 14.90 41.91 13.81
C ALA A 326 16.18 41.22 13.32
N ASP A 327 17.06 40.79 14.23
CA ASP A 327 18.28 40.06 13.86
C ASP A 327 18.02 38.65 13.31
N LEU A 328 17.01 37.94 13.80
CA LEU A 328 16.59 36.65 13.24
C LEU A 328 16.01 36.82 11.83
N GLU A 329 15.16 37.83 11.62
CA GLU A 329 14.66 38.15 10.28
C GLU A 329 15.80 38.58 9.36
N ARG A 330 16.81 39.29 9.87
CA ARG A 330 18.03 39.63 9.12
C ARG A 330 18.81 38.38 8.70
N LEU A 331 19.04 37.44 9.62
CA LEU A 331 19.69 36.15 9.30
C LEU A 331 18.94 35.42 8.18
N VAL A 332 17.62 35.26 8.33
CA VAL A 332 16.81 34.52 7.37
C VAL A 332 16.77 35.23 6.00
N THR A 333 16.51 36.54 5.97
CA THR A 333 16.28 37.28 4.73
C THR A 333 17.57 37.67 4.00
N GLN A 334 18.66 37.93 4.73
CA GLN A 334 19.89 38.51 4.15
C GLN A 334 21.05 37.52 4.12
N GLU A 335 21.25 36.73 5.18
CA GLU A 335 22.49 35.96 5.35
C GLU A 335 22.38 34.51 4.89
N LEU A 336 21.33 33.79 5.31
CA LEU A 336 21.03 32.44 4.79
C LEU A 336 20.76 32.53 3.30
N LYS A 337 21.17 31.53 2.52
CA LYS A 337 20.95 31.52 1.06
C LYS A 337 20.24 30.25 0.62
N GLY A 338 19.84 30.26 -0.66
CA GLY A 338 19.28 29.10 -1.34
C GLY A 338 18.18 28.41 -0.53
N ARG A 339 18.43 27.13 -0.25
CA ARG A 339 17.44 26.25 0.36
C ARG A 339 17.20 26.52 1.85
N ALA A 340 18.24 26.83 2.62
CA ALA A 340 18.10 27.19 4.03
C ALA A 340 17.18 28.41 4.20
N ARG A 341 17.38 29.45 3.37
CA ARG A 341 16.49 30.63 3.35
C ARG A 341 15.06 30.25 3.01
N GLN A 342 14.86 29.46 1.96
CA GLN A 342 13.53 29.03 1.52
C GLN A 342 12.78 28.29 2.65
N LEU A 343 13.44 27.30 3.27
CA LEU A 343 12.87 26.49 4.35
C LEU A 343 12.55 27.34 5.58
N ALA A 344 13.46 28.20 6.01
CA ALA A 344 13.19 29.12 7.11
C ALA A 344 12.02 30.06 6.78
N SER A 345 11.99 30.66 5.59
CA SER A 345 10.91 31.59 5.20
C SER A 345 9.53 30.94 5.08
N ALA A 346 9.45 29.62 4.92
CA ALA A 346 8.21 28.87 4.82
C ALA A 346 7.56 28.57 6.18
N LEU A 347 8.26 28.85 7.29
CA LEU A 347 7.76 28.68 8.64
C LEU A 347 7.22 30.00 9.19
N ASP A 348 6.28 29.88 10.12
CA ASP A 348 5.85 31.01 10.92
C ASP A 348 6.97 31.50 11.86
N ARG A 349 6.69 32.54 12.64
CA ARG A 349 7.68 33.15 13.53
C ARG A 349 8.21 32.15 14.58
N GLU A 350 7.33 31.32 15.16
CA GLU A 350 7.73 30.35 16.20
C GLU A 350 8.51 29.17 15.62
N GLY A 351 8.07 28.64 14.47
CA GLY A 351 8.75 27.58 13.73
C GLY A 351 10.13 28.04 13.25
N ARG A 352 10.25 29.26 12.68
CA ARG A 352 11.55 29.85 12.32
C ARG A 352 12.50 29.92 13.50
N ARG A 353 12.00 30.41 14.63
CA ARG A 353 12.79 30.51 15.87
C ARG A 353 13.33 29.13 16.26
N THR A 354 12.44 28.14 16.39
CA THR A 354 12.80 26.76 16.77
C THR A 354 13.73 26.08 15.76
N LEU A 355 13.60 26.40 14.47
CA LEU A 355 14.47 25.90 13.42
C LEU A 355 15.88 26.49 13.53
N ILE A 356 16.03 27.81 13.65
CA ILE A 356 17.34 28.47 13.76
C ILE A 356 18.07 27.97 15.00
N MET A 357 17.35 27.83 16.10
CA MET A 357 17.81 27.22 17.34
C MET A 357 18.43 25.82 17.11
N TRP A 358 17.70 24.96 16.41
CA TRP A 358 18.18 23.63 16.05
C TRP A 358 19.41 23.70 15.14
N TRP A 359 19.39 24.58 14.14
CA TRP A 359 20.50 24.78 13.21
C TRP A 359 21.76 25.34 13.87
N ILE A 360 21.67 26.19 14.89
CA ILE A 360 22.82 26.64 15.68
C ILE A 360 23.49 25.44 16.37
N GLY A 361 22.69 24.56 16.98
CA GLY A 361 23.18 23.31 17.58
C GLY A 361 23.92 22.44 16.57
N LEU A 362 23.37 22.31 15.36
CA LEU A 362 23.99 21.55 14.26
C LEU A 362 25.22 22.22 13.66
N ALA A 363 25.20 23.54 13.44
CA ALA A 363 26.29 24.27 12.77
C ALA A 363 27.62 24.15 13.51
N SER A 364 27.53 23.93 14.80
CA SER A 364 28.63 23.91 15.74
C SER A 364 29.35 22.56 15.87
N SER A 365 28.84 21.48 15.28
CA SER A 365 29.45 20.15 15.35
C SER A 365 29.19 19.35 14.07
N PRO A 366 30.14 18.51 13.61
CA PRO A 366 29.80 17.44 12.69
C PRO A 366 28.92 16.43 13.45
N VAL A 367 27.69 16.23 12.97
CA VAL A 367 26.71 15.29 13.52
C VAL A 367 26.57 14.14 12.53
N THR A 368 26.64 12.88 13.00
CA THR A 368 26.40 11.72 12.14
C THR A 368 24.90 11.48 11.96
N GLU A 369 24.46 10.84 10.87
CA GLU A 369 23.04 10.63 10.57
C GLU A 369 22.25 9.97 11.74
N GLY A 370 22.87 9.00 12.43
CA GLY A 370 22.26 8.35 13.60
C GLY A 370 22.13 9.26 14.84
N ASP A 371 22.97 10.29 14.96
CA ASP A 371 22.87 11.27 16.04
C ASP A 371 21.66 12.19 15.83
N TYR A 372 21.24 12.47 14.59
CA TYR A 372 20.13 13.40 14.31
C TYR A 372 18.81 12.97 14.96
N GLN A 373 18.40 11.72 14.79
CA GLN A 373 17.14 11.23 15.36
C GLN A 373 17.16 11.28 16.89
N LEU A 374 18.27 10.87 17.51
CA LEU A 374 18.42 10.89 18.97
C LEU A 374 18.41 12.31 19.53
N LEU A 375 19.16 13.23 18.89
CA LEU A 375 19.21 14.63 19.29
C LEU A 375 17.83 15.29 19.13
N ARG A 376 17.10 14.96 18.06
CA ARG A 376 15.78 15.52 17.79
C ARG A 376 14.72 15.00 18.74
N GLU A 377 14.66 13.69 18.98
CA GLU A 377 13.76 13.13 19.99
C GLU A 377 14.03 13.72 21.37
N THR A 378 15.30 13.90 21.73
CA THR A 378 15.68 14.46 23.03
C THR A 378 15.33 15.94 23.12
N PHE A 379 15.48 16.68 22.02
CA PHE A 379 15.02 18.06 21.91
C PHE A 379 13.50 18.13 22.07
N ASP A 380 12.73 17.35 21.31
CA ASP A 380 11.26 17.38 21.33
C ASP A 380 10.64 16.96 22.67
N LYS A 381 11.26 16.00 23.36
CA LYS A 381 10.83 15.54 24.69
C LYS A 381 11.12 16.56 25.79
N LYS A 382 12.00 17.53 25.55
CA LYS A 382 12.30 18.57 26.53
C LYS A 382 11.13 19.58 26.56
N PRO A 383 10.63 19.94 27.77
CA PRO A 383 9.66 21.02 27.91
C PRO A 383 10.12 22.26 27.14
N ARG A 384 9.20 23.07 26.61
CA ARG A 384 9.52 24.32 25.90
C ARG A 384 10.62 25.15 26.60
N PRO A 385 10.56 25.43 27.92
CA PRO A 385 11.63 26.15 28.61
C PRO A 385 12.99 25.42 28.59
N VAL A 386 13.00 24.09 28.54
CA VAL A 386 14.24 23.30 28.47
C VAL A 386 14.81 23.27 27.05
N ARG A 387 13.96 23.29 26.01
CA ARG A 387 14.41 23.48 24.61
C ARG A 387 15.01 24.87 24.41
N ASP A 388 14.35 25.86 24.97
CA ASP A 388 14.79 27.23 25.06
C ASP A 388 16.15 27.33 25.84
N ASN A 389 16.34 26.52 26.88
CA ASN A 389 17.63 26.38 27.58
C ASN A 389 18.71 25.58 26.84
N LEU A 390 18.43 24.92 25.72
CA LEU A 390 19.48 24.26 24.93
C LEU A 390 20.20 25.23 24.01
N LEU A 391 19.62 26.40 23.76
CA LEU A 391 20.17 27.42 22.85
C LEU A 391 21.37 28.12 23.43
N ILE A 392 21.40 28.13 24.76
CA ILE A 392 22.20 29.00 25.58
C ILE A 392 23.52 28.33 25.98
N LEU A 393 23.60 27.01 25.78
CA LEU A 393 24.75 26.21 26.14
C LEU A 393 25.79 26.25 25.01
N PRO A 394 27.09 26.27 25.34
CA PRO A 394 28.13 25.99 24.36
C PRO A 394 27.78 24.71 23.60
N PRO A 395 28.02 24.65 22.28
CA PRO A 395 27.53 23.54 21.47
C PRO A 395 27.94 22.14 21.95
N ALA A 396 29.13 22.03 22.54
CA ALA A 396 29.59 20.81 23.19
C ALA A 396 28.70 20.38 24.38
N LYS A 397 28.18 21.33 25.16
CA LYS A 397 27.23 21.09 26.25
C LYS A 397 25.82 20.78 25.74
N VAL A 398 25.36 21.43 24.66
CA VAL A 398 24.08 21.09 23.99
C VAL A 398 24.09 19.64 23.58
N ARG A 399 25.18 19.20 22.94
CA ARG A 399 25.36 17.80 22.58
C ARG A 399 25.33 16.92 23.82
N ASN A 400 26.07 17.26 24.87
CA ASN A 400 26.09 16.46 26.10
C ASN A 400 24.66 16.31 26.67
N GLU A 401 23.92 17.41 26.80
CA GLU A 401 22.53 17.44 27.28
C GLU A 401 21.50 16.72 26.37
N LEU A 402 21.72 16.72 25.06
CA LEU A 402 20.88 16.01 24.08
C LEU A 402 21.28 14.53 23.91
N SER A 403 22.53 14.17 24.24
CA SER A 403 23.04 12.79 24.16
C SER A 403 22.98 12.04 25.49
N THR A 404 22.91 12.74 26.62
CA THR A 404 22.63 12.15 27.92
C THR A 404 21.20 11.64 27.93
N ARG A 405 21.05 10.33 27.70
CA ARG A 405 19.79 9.61 27.94
C ARG A 405 19.27 9.99 29.32
N PRO A 406 17.99 10.35 29.49
CA PRO A 406 17.45 10.69 30.80
C PRO A 406 17.67 9.50 31.74
N ALA A 407 18.51 9.69 32.75
CA ALA A 407 18.93 8.66 33.70
C ALA A 407 17.77 8.05 34.52
N ASN A 408 16.56 8.60 34.38
CA ASN A 408 15.36 8.21 35.14
C ASN A 408 14.41 7.23 34.41
N ALA A 409 14.70 6.82 33.17
CA ALA A 409 13.83 5.88 32.45
C ALA A 409 13.94 4.40 32.93
N SER A 410 14.87 4.07 33.84
CA SER A 410 15.12 2.70 34.31
C SER A 410 14.77 2.44 35.79
N ARG A 411 14.04 3.34 36.46
CA ARG A 411 13.67 3.19 37.90
C ARG A 411 12.18 2.99 38.20
N THR A 412 11.34 2.76 37.20
CA THR A 412 9.95 2.31 37.41
C THR A 412 9.76 0.93 36.78
N ASN A 413 10.05 -0.09 37.57
CA ASN A 413 9.47 -1.43 37.50
C ASN A 413 9.19 -1.90 38.92
#